data_AF-A0A1E4SBQ8-F1
#
_entry.id   AF-A0A1E4SBQ8-F1
#
_cell.length_a   1.000
_cell.length_b   1.000
_cell.length_c   1.000
_cell.angle_alpha   90.00
_cell.angle_beta   90.00
_cell.angle_gamma   90.00
#
_symmetry.space_group_name_H-M   'P 1'
#
loop_
_entity.id
_entity.type
_entity.pdbx_description
1 polymer ?
#
loop_
_entity_poly.entity_id
_entity_poly.type
_entity_poly.pdbx_seq_one_letter_code
_entity_poly.pdbx_strand_id
1 'polypeptide(L)'
;MMIKHSLLALALSLASTNAITITEDTIQRGTINVDIGGVIIAPGVYWSIINNALTTIAGSLTVGAGSGFYVSSTSDLVGLTVGLAGVLNEIQNDGIIAFNSLKSLTAPTYQLVGARFNNDGQMYLGGDGSVGVPIMSLTAADWTNNGFLSFYQNTRSGGVVTLGALLPITNNGQICLFNEAYVQSSPVRGSGCITVGEESTVWIQNSLLSFSEDQTIYLESPSSAIRVEALSLSQTFTVEGFGNGNLIGLSLPLNLDTILTKPYVYNAATGVLTLNSGLLTQNFHIGTGYNPNLFEVVNANYGGLITIVLNGGVIYNGPPPAAGAPAACQPCSTFPEAPGTSTTSSASSSSTAPPSSSAPTSI
;
A
#
# COMPACT_ATOMS: atom_id res chain seq x y z
N MET A 1 38.92 -24.84 42.12
CA MET A 1 39.11 -23.81 41.09
C MET A 1 39.89 -24.48 39.97
N MET A 2 39.36 -24.87 38.82
CA MET A 2 38.46 -24.20 37.89
C MET A 2 37.38 -25.14 37.34
N ILE A 3 36.23 -24.54 37.06
CA ILE A 3 35.02 -25.16 36.53
C ILE A 3 35.20 -25.39 35.01
N LYS A 4 34.78 -26.59 34.57
CA LYS A 4 34.68 -27.05 33.19
C LYS A 4 33.95 -26.01 32.33
N HIS A 5 34.60 -25.51 31.28
CA HIS A 5 33.94 -24.70 30.25
C HIS A 5 33.39 -25.65 29.18
N SER A 6 32.09 -25.94 29.27
CA SER A 6 31.34 -26.57 28.19
C SER A 6 31.17 -25.56 27.06
N LEU A 7 31.80 -25.81 25.91
CA LEU A 7 31.46 -25.13 24.66
C LEU A 7 30.09 -25.64 24.20
N LEU A 8 29.06 -24.82 24.39
CA LEU A 8 27.75 -25.03 23.79
C LEU A 8 27.84 -24.53 22.35
N ALA A 9 28.00 -25.44 21.39
CA ALA A 9 27.84 -25.13 19.97
C ALA A 9 26.35 -24.91 19.72
N LEU A 10 25.93 -23.66 19.58
CA LEU A 10 24.59 -23.30 19.12
C LEU A 10 24.53 -23.59 17.62
N ALA A 11 24.10 -24.81 17.26
CA ALA A 11 23.79 -25.12 15.88
C ALA A 11 22.50 -24.37 15.49
N LEU A 12 22.64 -23.24 14.79
CA LEU A 12 21.54 -22.70 13.99
C LEU A 12 21.29 -23.71 12.86
N SER A 13 20.33 -24.61 13.05
CA SER A 13 19.77 -25.36 11.95
C SER A 13 19.02 -24.37 11.04
N LEU A 14 19.65 -23.97 9.94
CA LEU A 14 18.94 -23.44 8.78
C LEU A 14 17.97 -24.55 8.34
N ALA A 15 16.70 -24.45 8.73
CA ALA A 15 15.67 -25.23 8.08
C ALA A 15 15.65 -24.76 6.62
N SER A 16 16.18 -25.55 5.70
CA SER A 16 15.94 -25.34 4.27
C SER A 16 14.47 -25.61 4.04
N THR A 17 13.64 -24.58 4.17
CA THR A 17 12.26 -24.65 3.72
C THR A 17 12.30 -24.90 2.21
N ASN A 18 11.75 -26.03 1.77
CA ASN A 18 11.69 -26.33 0.35
C ASN A 18 10.90 -25.23 -0.35
N ALA A 19 11.57 -24.44 -1.19
CA ALA A 19 10.91 -23.41 -1.97
C ALA A 19 10.26 -24.05 -3.20
N ILE A 20 9.00 -23.72 -3.47
CA ILE A 20 8.37 -24.01 -4.76
C ILE A 20 8.91 -22.99 -5.75
N THR A 21 9.46 -23.50 -6.86
CA THR A 21 9.90 -22.66 -7.98
C THR A 21 8.94 -22.81 -9.14
N ILE A 22 8.37 -21.71 -9.59
CA ILE A 22 7.51 -21.63 -10.77
C ILE A 22 8.40 -21.24 -11.95
N THR A 23 8.60 -22.17 -12.88
CA THR A 23 9.44 -22.00 -14.07
C THR A 23 8.63 -21.95 -15.38
N GLU A 24 7.31 -22.10 -15.29
CA GLU A 24 6.37 -22.02 -16.40
C GLU A 24 5.06 -21.38 -15.94
N ASP A 25 4.33 -20.79 -16.87
CA ASP A 25 3.05 -20.13 -16.59
C ASP A 25 2.06 -21.10 -15.95
N THR A 26 1.68 -20.79 -14.71
CA THR A 26 0.89 -21.68 -13.86
C THR A 26 -0.42 -20.98 -13.45
N ILE A 27 -1.55 -21.65 -13.67
CA ILE A 27 -2.87 -21.20 -13.20
C ILE A 27 -3.46 -22.29 -12.32
N GLN A 28 -3.91 -21.92 -11.12
CA GLN A 28 -4.61 -22.82 -10.22
C GLN A 28 -5.89 -22.19 -9.69
N ARG A 29 -6.91 -23.02 -9.42
CA ARG A 29 -8.25 -22.56 -9.03
C ARG A 29 -8.79 -23.32 -7.83
N GLY A 30 -9.57 -22.61 -7.01
CA GLY A 30 -10.29 -23.17 -5.88
C GLY A 30 -9.41 -23.36 -4.66
N THR A 31 -9.82 -24.26 -3.76
CA THR A 31 -9.08 -24.55 -2.53
C THR A 31 -7.78 -25.27 -2.84
N ILE A 32 -6.67 -24.59 -2.62
CA ILE A 32 -5.33 -25.16 -2.69
C ILE A 32 -4.83 -25.19 -1.25
N ASN A 33 -4.36 -26.35 -0.80
CA ASN A 33 -3.77 -26.45 0.53
C ASN A 33 -2.34 -25.90 0.44
N VAL A 34 -2.20 -24.58 0.57
CA VAL A 34 -0.93 -23.88 0.43
C VAL A 34 -0.46 -23.36 1.79
N ASP A 35 0.12 -24.29 2.57
CA ASP A 35 1.31 -24.01 3.38
C ASP A 35 2.52 -24.24 2.47
N ILE A 36 2.75 -23.29 1.57
CA ILE A 36 3.91 -23.37 0.67
C ILE A 36 5.14 -23.05 1.51
N GLY A 37 6.27 -23.69 1.27
CA GLY A 37 7.54 -23.19 1.80
C GLY A 37 7.90 -21.82 1.21
N GLY A 38 9.16 -21.63 0.82
CA GLY A 38 9.50 -20.46 0.00
C GLY A 38 8.75 -20.49 -1.35
N VAL A 39 8.55 -19.33 -1.96
CA VAL A 39 8.00 -19.20 -3.32
C VAL A 39 8.99 -18.42 -4.16
N ILE A 40 9.38 -18.98 -5.30
CA ILE A 40 10.23 -18.32 -6.30
C ILE A 40 9.48 -18.36 -7.63
N ILE A 41 9.14 -17.19 -8.17
CA ILE A 41 8.64 -17.05 -9.55
C ILE A 41 9.82 -16.66 -10.43
N ALA A 42 10.19 -17.54 -11.36
CA ALA A 42 11.30 -17.28 -12.27
C ALA A 42 10.99 -16.07 -13.17
N PRO A 43 12.03 -15.37 -13.68
CA PRO A 43 11.83 -14.25 -14.61
C PRO A 43 10.97 -14.65 -15.83
N GLY A 44 10.06 -13.77 -16.23
CA GLY A 44 9.26 -13.92 -17.44
C GLY A 44 8.09 -14.93 -17.40
N VAL A 45 7.80 -15.55 -16.25
CA VAL A 45 6.64 -16.45 -16.08
C VAL A 45 5.69 -15.94 -15.01
N TYR A 46 4.49 -16.52 -14.91
CA TYR A 46 3.55 -16.17 -13.83
C TYR A 46 3.01 -17.35 -13.05
N TRP A 47 2.56 -17.07 -11.82
CA TRP A 47 1.68 -17.94 -11.06
C TRP A 47 0.41 -17.19 -10.66
N SER A 48 -0.73 -17.69 -11.10
CA SER A 48 -2.05 -17.14 -10.80
C SER A 48 -2.89 -18.13 -10.00
N ILE A 49 -3.21 -17.76 -8.76
CA ILE A 49 -4.06 -18.50 -7.85
C ILE A 49 -5.42 -17.81 -7.79
N ILE A 50 -6.48 -18.51 -8.18
CA ILE A 50 -7.83 -17.93 -8.31
C ILE A 50 -8.81 -18.61 -7.35
N ASN A 51 -9.57 -17.82 -6.59
CA ASN A 51 -10.58 -18.26 -5.62
C ASN A 51 -10.04 -19.20 -4.53
N ASN A 52 -8.80 -18.97 -4.09
CA ASN A 52 -8.24 -19.66 -2.94
C ASN A 52 -8.35 -18.77 -1.69
N ALA A 53 -9.21 -19.15 -0.75
CA ALA A 53 -9.52 -18.31 0.41
C ALA A 53 -8.32 -18.09 1.34
N LEU A 54 -7.39 -19.06 1.44
CA LEU A 54 -6.23 -18.99 2.30
C LEU A 54 -4.95 -19.32 1.52
N THR A 55 -4.05 -18.35 1.40
CA THR A 55 -2.73 -18.51 0.79
C THR A 55 -1.65 -18.10 1.80
N THR A 56 -0.99 -19.08 2.40
CA THR A 56 0.09 -18.84 3.38
C THR A 56 1.43 -19.25 2.77
N ILE A 57 2.38 -18.32 2.78
CA ILE A 57 3.75 -18.55 2.32
C ILE A 57 4.63 -18.70 3.57
N ALA A 58 5.02 -19.94 3.90
CA ALA A 58 5.81 -20.30 5.07
C ALA A 58 7.35 -20.13 4.88
N GLY A 59 7.78 -19.53 3.77
CA GLY A 59 9.16 -19.12 3.52
C GLY A 59 9.25 -17.74 2.85
N SER A 60 10.38 -17.39 2.25
CA SER A 60 10.52 -16.13 1.50
C SER A 60 9.75 -16.17 0.18
N LEU A 61 9.30 -15.00 -0.28
CA LEU A 61 8.67 -14.78 -1.58
C LEU A 61 9.64 -14.00 -2.48
N THR A 62 9.96 -14.56 -3.64
CA THR A 62 10.79 -13.91 -4.67
C THR A 62 10.05 -13.91 -6.00
N VAL A 63 9.85 -12.74 -6.58
CA VAL A 63 9.18 -12.55 -7.87
C VAL A 63 10.14 -11.83 -8.81
N GLY A 64 10.66 -12.55 -9.82
CA GLY A 64 11.69 -12.04 -10.73
C GLY A 64 11.20 -10.99 -11.73
N ALA A 65 12.13 -10.32 -12.41
CA ALA A 65 11.80 -9.32 -13.42
C ALA A 65 10.92 -9.88 -14.55
N GLY A 66 9.91 -9.10 -14.97
CA GLY A 66 8.95 -9.50 -16.00
C GLY A 66 8.05 -10.69 -15.63
N SER A 67 8.09 -11.15 -14.38
CA SER A 67 7.28 -12.23 -13.85
C SER A 67 6.08 -11.70 -13.05
N GLY A 68 5.16 -12.58 -12.65
CA GLY A 68 4.05 -12.17 -11.79
C GLY A 68 3.51 -13.23 -10.85
N PHE A 69 3.15 -12.80 -9.64
CA PHE A 69 2.45 -13.59 -8.64
C PHE A 69 1.08 -12.97 -8.34
N TYR A 70 0.01 -13.70 -8.65
CA TYR A 70 -1.36 -13.22 -8.54
C TYR A 70 -2.15 -14.12 -7.60
N VAL A 71 -2.86 -13.50 -6.64
CA VAL A 71 -3.89 -14.17 -5.84
C VAL A 71 -5.18 -13.39 -6.01
N SER A 72 -6.16 -13.97 -6.68
CA SER A 72 -7.36 -13.24 -7.10
C SER A 72 -8.64 -13.95 -6.70
N SER A 73 -9.66 -13.16 -6.35
CA SER A 73 -11.02 -13.63 -6.17
C SER A 73 -11.88 -13.10 -7.31
N THR A 74 -12.54 -14.02 -8.00
CA THR A 74 -13.58 -13.73 -9.00
C THR A 74 -14.97 -14.02 -8.46
N SER A 75 -15.11 -14.19 -7.14
CA SER A 75 -16.33 -14.59 -6.45
C SER A 75 -16.70 -13.58 -5.36
N ASP A 76 -17.95 -13.19 -5.34
CA ASP A 76 -18.51 -12.26 -4.35
C ASP A 76 -18.42 -12.81 -2.90
N LEU A 77 -18.26 -14.13 -2.75
CA LEU A 77 -18.29 -14.84 -1.46
C LEU A 77 -16.92 -15.33 -0.98
N VAL A 78 -15.87 -15.22 -1.79
CA VAL A 78 -14.53 -15.71 -1.42
C VAL A 78 -13.62 -14.55 -1.06
N GLY A 79 -13.54 -14.26 0.25
CA GLY A 79 -12.56 -13.34 0.80
C GLY A 79 -11.17 -13.96 0.80
N LEU A 80 -10.16 -13.18 0.44
CA LEU A 80 -8.79 -13.65 0.37
C LEU A 80 -8.05 -13.38 1.68
N THR A 81 -7.44 -14.40 2.25
CA THR A 81 -6.42 -14.28 3.28
C THR A 81 -5.07 -14.63 2.68
N VAL A 82 -4.16 -13.67 2.60
CA VAL A 82 -2.80 -13.87 2.08
C VAL A 82 -1.79 -13.44 3.15
N GLY A 83 -0.90 -14.36 3.51
CA GLY A 83 0.07 -14.12 4.56
C GLY A 83 1.46 -14.65 4.25
N LEU A 84 2.48 -13.96 4.79
CA LEU A 84 3.85 -14.46 4.86
C LEU A 84 4.08 -14.95 6.30
N ALA A 85 4.23 -16.26 6.48
CA ALA A 85 4.40 -16.89 7.77
C ALA A 85 5.89 -17.04 8.11
N GLY A 86 6.43 -16.05 8.83
CA GLY A 86 7.75 -16.15 9.45
C GLY A 86 8.47 -14.81 9.53
N VAL A 87 8.82 -14.39 10.75
CA VAL A 87 9.51 -13.10 11.00
C VAL A 87 10.92 -13.01 10.40
N LEU A 88 11.47 -14.12 9.93
CA LEU A 88 12.78 -14.19 9.26
C LEU A 88 12.66 -14.26 7.72
N ASN A 89 11.45 -14.38 7.19
CA ASN A 89 11.24 -14.49 5.75
C ASN A 89 11.37 -13.13 5.07
N GLU A 90 11.61 -13.16 3.77
CA GLU A 90 11.83 -11.96 2.98
C GLU A 90 10.84 -11.90 1.82
N ILE A 91 10.49 -10.68 1.41
CA ILE A 91 9.82 -10.42 0.14
C ILE A 91 10.80 -9.64 -0.74
N GLN A 92 11.14 -10.21 -1.89
CA GLN A 92 11.87 -9.54 -2.97
C GLN A 92 10.97 -9.52 -4.20
N ASN A 93 10.64 -8.33 -4.69
CA ASN A 93 9.78 -8.15 -5.86
C ASN A 93 10.44 -7.27 -6.91
N ASP A 94 10.77 -7.87 -8.06
CA ASP A 94 11.22 -7.19 -9.27
C ASP A 94 10.18 -7.29 -10.41
N GLY A 95 9.07 -8.00 -10.17
CA GLY A 95 7.98 -8.24 -11.12
C GLY A 95 6.66 -7.62 -10.66
N ILE A 96 5.57 -8.38 -10.75
CA ILE A 96 4.24 -7.96 -10.29
C ILE A 96 3.76 -8.88 -9.17
N ILE A 97 3.38 -8.32 -8.02
CA ILE A 97 2.60 -9.02 -7.00
C ILE A 97 1.21 -8.39 -6.95
N ALA A 98 0.15 -9.16 -7.12
CA ALA A 98 -1.20 -8.62 -7.12
C ALA A 98 -2.18 -9.49 -6.34
N PHE A 99 -2.74 -8.93 -5.26
CA PHE A 99 -3.78 -9.57 -4.46
C PHE A 99 -5.10 -8.85 -4.70
N ASN A 100 -5.99 -9.47 -5.47
CA ASN A 100 -7.20 -8.84 -5.96
C ASN A 100 -8.45 -9.49 -5.34
N SER A 101 -9.07 -8.81 -4.40
CA SER A 101 -10.40 -9.17 -3.86
C SER A 101 -11.45 -8.11 -4.17
N LEU A 102 -11.27 -7.30 -5.23
CA LEU A 102 -12.19 -6.21 -5.60
C LEU A 102 -13.60 -6.68 -5.96
N LYS A 103 -13.75 -7.94 -6.39
CA LYS A 103 -15.07 -8.54 -6.65
C LYS A 103 -15.70 -9.17 -5.42
N SER A 104 -14.93 -9.41 -4.35
CA SER A 104 -15.47 -10.09 -3.17
C SER A 104 -16.08 -9.11 -2.19
N LEU A 105 -17.31 -9.41 -1.75
CA LEU A 105 -17.93 -8.70 -0.62
C LEU A 105 -17.34 -9.14 0.73
N THR A 106 -16.55 -10.22 0.77
CA THR A 106 -15.87 -10.62 2.00
C THR A 106 -14.53 -9.88 2.09
N ALA A 107 -14.38 -9.04 3.11
CA ALA A 107 -13.17 -8.26 3.33
C ALA A 107 -11.89 -9.14 3.33
N PRO A 108 -10.89 -8.83 2.49
CA PRO A 108 -9.64 -9.57 2.48
C PRO A 108 -8.75 -9.23 3.68
N THR A 109 -7.86 -10.15 4.02
CA THR A 109 -6.76 -9.94 4.96
C THR A 109 -5.44 -10.21 4.26
N TYR A 110 -4.68 -9.16 4.02
CA TYR A 110 -3.32 -9.23 3.50
C TYR A 110 -2.37 -8.82 4.62
N GLN A 111 -1.68 -9.80 5.19
CA GLN A 111 -0.76 -9.57 6.31
C GLN A 111 0.59 -10.20 6.00
N LEU A 112 1.47 -9.38 5.44
CA LEU A 112 2.81 -9.78 5.05
C LEU A 112 3.78 -9.31 6.13
N VAL A 113 4.33 -10.27 6.88
CA VAL A 113 5.27 -10.03 7.98
C VAL A 113 6.57 -10.76 7.66
N GLY A 114 7.67 -10.03 7.60
CA GLY A 114 8.99 -10.59 7.32
C GLY A 114 10.12 -9.84 8.00
N ALA A 115 11.36 -10.33 7.84
CA ALA A 115 12.55 -9.61 8.21
C ALA A 115 12.84 -8.49 7.22
N ARG A 116 12.63 -8.75 5.92
CA ARG A 116 12.90 -7.82 4.82
C ARG A 116 11.75 -7.73 3.84
N PHE A 117 11.46 -6.52 3.40
CA PHE A 117 10.63 -6.18 2.27
C PHE A 117 11.42 -5.28 1.31
N ASN A 118 11.67 -5.76 0.10
CA ASN A 118 12.27 -4.97 -0.97
C ASN A 118 11.40 -5.06 -2.23
N ASN A 119 10.93 -3.90 -2.69
CA ASN A 119 10.08 -3.78 -3.86
C ASN A 119 10.71 -2.84 -4.89
N ASP A 120 11.22 -3.43 -5.97
CA ASP A 120 11.71 -2.74 -7.17
C ASP A 120 10.71 -2.86 -8.35
N GLY A 121 9.77 -3.80 -8.25
CA GLY A 121 8.67 -4.01 -9.20
C GLY A 121 7.37 -3.29 -8.82
N GLN A 122 6.24 -3.94 -9.06
CA GLN A 122 4.90 -3.42 -8.77
C GLN A 122 4.15 -4.34 -7.81
N MET A 123 3.45 -3.76 -6.84
CA MET A 123 2.63 -4.53 -5.91
C MET A 123 1.27 -3.87 -5.68
N TYR A 124 0.21 -4.68 -5.76
CA TYR A 124 -1.18 -4.24 -5.71
C TYR A 124 -1.95 -5.03 -4.66
N LEU A 125 -2.62 -4.33 -3.74
CA LEU A 125 -3.48 -4.91 -2.72
C LEU A 125 -4.86 -4.28 -2.85
N GLY A 126 -5.86 -5.10 -3.16
CA GLY A 126 -7.21 -4.63 -3.51
C GLY A 126 -8.30 -5.37 -2.78
N GLY A 127 -9.27 -4.64 -2.22
CA GLY A 127 -10.49 -5.19 -1.63
C GLY A 127 -11.73 -4.38 -2.01
N ASP A 128 -12.92 -4.90 -1.77
CA ASP A 128 -14.13 -4.12 -2.04
C ASP A 128 -14.35 -3.02 -0.98
N GLY A 129 -14.41 -3.40 0.30
CA GLY A 129 -14.55 -2.46 1.43
C GLY A 129 -15.99 -2.05 1.78
N SER A 130 -17.00 -2.44 0.99
CA SER A 130 -18.42 -2.15 1.32
C SER A 130 -18.95 -3.03 2.46
N VAL A 131 -18.39 -4.22 2.64
CA VAL A 131 -18.76 -5.18 3.70
C VAL A 131 -17.50 -5.64 4.43
N GLY A 132 -17.48 -5.43 5.74
CA GLY A 132 -16.33 -5.73 6.59
C GLY A 132 -15.21 -4.69 6.46
N VAL A 133 -14.03 -5.06 6.94
CA VAL A 133 -12.87 -4.16 7.02
C VAL A 133 -11.66 -4.87 6.40
N PRO A 134 -11.25 -4.52 5.17
CA PRO A 134 -10.04 -5.03 4.57
C PRO A 134 -8.81 -4.68 5.42
N ILE A 135 -7.89 -5.64 5.53
CA ILE A 135 -6.60 -5.45 6.21
C ILE A 135 -5.50 -5.51 5.15
N MET A 136 -4.67 -4.47 5.06
CA MET A 136 -3.55 -4.42 4.12
C MET A 136 -2.29 -3.99 4.86
N SER A 137 -1.40 -4.95 5.10
CA SER A 137 -0.25 -4.75 5.99
C SER A 137 1.02 -5.32 5.38
N LEU A 138 2.02 -4.45 5.20
CA LEU A 138 3.37 -4.78 4.72
C LEU A 138 4.37 -4.41 5.81
N THR A 139 4.70 -5.37 6.67
CA THR A 139 5.54 -5.13 7.85
C THR A 139 6.87 -5.88 7.72
N ALA A 140 7.97 -5.14 7.84
CA ALA A 140 9.31 -5.70 7.87
C ALA A 140 10.24 -4.85 8.74
N ALA A 141 11.32 -5.44 9.22
CA ALA A 141 12.37 -4.72 9.93
C ALA A 141 13.24 -3.90 8.96
N ASP A 142 13.57 -4.48 7.82
CA ASP A 142 14.23 -3.83 6.69
C ASP A 142 13.18 -3.62 5.59
N TRP A 143 12.79 -2.37 5.35
CA TRP A 143 11.67 -2.05 4.46
C TRP A 143 12.09 -0.99 3.44
N THR A 144 12.07 -1.38 2.17
CA THR A 144 12.41 -0.51 1.05
C THR A 144 11.41 -0.67 -0.09
N ASN A 145 10.92 0.45 -0.61
CA ASN A 145 10.18 0.53 -1.86
C ASN A 145 10.89 1.50 -2.82
N ASN A 146 11.41 0.99 -3.93
CA ASN A 146 11.89 1.79 -5.06
C ASN A 146 10.92 1.75 -6.25
N GLY A 147 10.03 0.75 -6.28
CA GLY A 147 9.04 0.54 -7.33
C GLY A 147 7.68 1.18 -7.01
N PHE A 148 6.62 0.42 -7.27
CA PHE A 148 5.23 0.88 -7.15
C PHE A 148 4.44 0.04 -6.15
N LEU A 149 3.70 0.70 -5.27
CA LEU A 149 2.72 0.11 -4.35
C LEU A 149 1.34 0.76 -4.57
N SER A 150 0.29 -0.05 -4.69
CA SER A 150 -1.09 0.43 -4.73
C SER A 150 -1.96 -0.29 -3.71
N PHE A 151 -2.67 0.51 -2.91
CA PHE A 151 -3.70 0.06 -1.99
C PHE A 151 -5.03 0.65 -2.43
N TYR A 152 -6.03 -0.20 -2.62
CA TYR A 152 -7.27 0.20 -3.25
C TYR A 152 -8.46 -0.51 -2.60
N GLN A 153 -9.48 0.28 -2.28
CA GLN A 153 -10.83 -0.21 -2.03
C GLN A 153 -11.83 0.32 -3.05
N ASN A 154 -12.88 -0.46 -3.38
CA ASN A 154 -14.02 0.09 -4.14
C ASN A 154 -14.78 1.13 -3.32
N THR A 155 -14.88 0.90 -2.02
CA THR A 155 -15.59 1.77 -1.06
C THR A 155 -14.74 1.93 0.19
N ARG A 156 -14.56 3.18 0.64
CA ARG A 156 -13.79 3.48 1.86
C ARG A 156 -14.43 2.80 3.08
N SER A 157 -13.71 1.85 3.67
CA SER A 157 -14.08 1.22 4.94
C SER A 157 -13.35 1.86 6.13
N GLY A 158 -13.45 1.22 7.30
CA GLY A 158 -12.62 1.51 8.47
C GLY A 158 -11.20 0.92 8.41
N GLY A 159 -10.85 0.26 7.31
CA GLY A 159 -9.55 -0.40 7.12
C GLY A 159 -8.42 0.61 7.02
N VAL A 160 -7.23 0.17 7.43
CA VAL A 160 -6.02 0.97 7.34
C VAL A 160 -4.89 0.18 6.70
N VAL A 161 -4.12 0.89 5.88
CA VAL A 161 -2.84 0.43 5.35
C VAL A 161 -1.78 0.62 6.43
N THR A 162 -1.07 -0.46 6.77
CA THR A 162 0.04 -0.45 7.71
C THR A 162 1.34 -0.78 6.99
N LEU A 163 2.32 0.12 7.05
CA LEU A 163 3.63 -0.04 6.43
C LEU A 163 4.74 0.02 7.47
N GLY A 164 5.70 -0.90 7.36
CA GLY A 164 6.80 -1.00 8.29
C GLY A 164 6.40 -1.59 9.63
N ALA A 165 7.32 -1.53 10.58
CA ALA A 165 7.12 -2.01 11.95
C ALA A 165 7.72 -1.02 12.95
N LEU A 166 8.82 -1.37 13.62
CA LEU A 166 9.50 -0.50 14.58
C LEU A 166 10.57 0.39 13.93
N LEU A 167 11.23 -0.12 12.88
CA LEU A 167 12.33 0.57 12.20
C LEU A 167 11.79 1.46 11.06
N PRO A 168 12.57 2.48 10.64
CA PRO A 168 12.16 3.35 9.54
C PRO A 168 11.88 2.58 8.26
N ILE A 169 10.83 3.01 7.54
CA ILE A 169 10.61 2.60 6.15
C ILE A 169 11.37 3.55 5.21
N THR A 170 11.87 3.03 4.09
CA THR A 170 12.45 3.83 3.01
C THR A 170 11.57 3.74 1.77
N ASN A 171 10.96 4.84 1.36
CA ASN A 171 10.18 4.94 0.14
C ASN A 171 10.85 5.91 -0.84
N ASN A 172 11.46 5.36 -1.89
CA ASN A 172 12.01 6.12 -3.02
C ASN A 172 11.12 6.02 -4.26
N GLY A 173 10.16 5.08 -4.25
CA GLY A 173 9.21 4.87 -5.33
C GLY A 173 7.88 5.58 -5.12
N GLN A 174 6.82 4.96 -5.64
CA GLN A 174 5.46 5.47 -5.62
C GLN A 174 4.57 4.60 -4.71
N ILE A 175 3.75 5.24 -3.89
CA ILE A 175 2.66 4.63 -3.12
C ILE A 175 1.36 5.31 -3.52
N CYS A 176 0.33 4.55 -3.87
CA CYS A 176 -0.99 5.08 -4.22
C CYS A 176 -2.06 4.54 -3.27
N LEU A 177 -2.93 5.44 -2.81
CA LEU A 177 -4.03 5.16 -1.90
C LEU A 177 -5.34 5.58 -2.56
N PHE A 178 -6.31 4.67 -2.65
CA PHE A 178 -7.66 4.95 -3.15
C PHE A 178 -8.70 4.33 -2.24
N ASN A 179 -9.60 5.15 -1.71
CA ASN A 179 -10.52 4.75 -0.63
C ASN A 179 -9.78 4.12 0.57
N GLU A 180 -8.60 4.64 0.92
CA GLU A 180 -7.70 4.05 1.93
C GLU A 180 -7.17 5.06 2.95
N ALA A 181 -6.98 4.60 4.19
CA ALA A 181 -6.19 5.34 5.18
C ALA A 181 -4.83 4.69 5.39
N TYR A 182 -3.75 5.41 5.11
CA TYR A 182 -2.42 5.02 5.58
C TYR A 182 -2.17 5.59 6.97
N VAL A 183 -1.82 4.72 7.92
CA VAL A 183 -1.44 5.12 9.28
C VAL A 183 0.07 4.99 9.43
N GLN A 184 0.73 6.12 9.71
CA GLN A 184 2.16 6.11 10.00
C GLN A 184 2.42 5.50 11.37
N SER A 185 2.98 4.28 11.37
CA SER A 185 3.43 3.55 12.56
C SER A 185 4.95 3.58 12.77
N SER A 186 5.72 4.00 11.76
CA SER A 186 7.19 4.03 11.74
C SER A 186 7.73 5.32 11.11
N PRO A 187 9.00 5.70 11.37
CA PRO A 187 9.61 6.83 10.67
C PRO A 187 9.63 6.61 9.16
N VAL A 188 9.37 7.65 8.37
CA VAL A 188 9.35 7.58 6.90
C VAL A 188 10.57 8.30 6.34
N ARG A 189 11.37 7.60 5.53
CA ARG A 189 12.55 8.11 4.82
C ARG A 189 12.39 7.96 3.32
N GLY A 190 13.29 8.60 2.58
CA GLY A 190 13.37 8.53 1.13
C GLY A 190 12.84 9.81 0.47
N SER A 191 12.86 9.79 -0.85
CA SER A 191 12.49 10.91 -1.72
C SER A 191 11.38 10.55 -2.70
N GLY A 192 10.62 9.49 -2.40
CA GLY A 192 9.54 9.01 -3.25
C GLY A 192 8.27 9.86 -3.10
N CYS A 193 7.16 9.27 -3.53
CA CYS A 193 5.85 9.90 -3.45
C CYS A 193 4.80 8.99 -2.81
N ILE A 194 3.90 9.60 -2.03
CA ILE A 194 2.63 9.01 -1.58
C ILE A 194 1.51 9.82 -2.22
N THR A 195 0.86 9.26 -3.23
CA THR A 195 -0.33 9.82 -3.86
C THR A 195 -1.56 9.43 -3.05
N VAL A 196 -2.27 10.45 -2.58
CA VAL A 196 -3.53 10.33 -1.84
C VAL A 196 -4.64 10.58 -2.83
N GLY A 197 -5.25 9.52 -3.33
CA GLY A 197 -6.36 9.58 -4.28
C GLY A 197 -7.69 9.88 -3.61
N GLU A 198 -8.78 9.54 -4.30
CA GLU A 198 -10.16 9.72 -3.83
C GLU A 198 -10.40 9.07 -2.46
N GLU A 199 -11.12 9.78 -1.59
CA GLU A 199 -11.55 9.37 -0.25
C GLU A 199 -10.43 8.71 0.56
N SER A 200 -9.20 9.21 0.40
CA SER A 200 -8.00 8.65 0.99
C SER A 200 -7.33 9.61 1.96
N THR A 201 -6.58 9.03 2.91
CA THR A 201 -6.01 9.80 4.01
C THR A 201 -4.60 9.33 4.32
N VAL A 202 -3.68 10.27 4.45
CA VAL A 202 -2.42 10.04 5.16
C VAL A 202 -2.61 10.50 6.60
N TRP A 203 -2.51 9.56 7.53
CA TRP A 203 -2.64 9.81 8.96
C TRP A 203 -1.27 9.66 9.64
N ILE A 204 -0.69 10.81 9.97
CA ILE A 204 0.53 10.94 10.76
C ILE A 204 0.16 10.80 12.24
N GLN A 205 0.05 9.56 12.71
CA GLN A 205 -0.44 9.26 14.05
C GLN A 205 0.56 9.64 15.16
N ASN A 206 1.84 9.74 14.84
CA ASN A 206 2.87 10.08 15.81
C ASN A 206 3.83 11.12 15.23
N SER A 207 3.58 12.39 15.56
CA SER A 207 4.46 13.51 15.18
C SER A 207 5.85 13.48 15.84
N LEU A 208 6.19 12.47 16.65
CA LEU A 208 7.57 12.22 17.09
C LEU A 208 8.35 11.35 16.10
N LEU A 209 7.66 10.59 15.25
CA LEU A 209 8.30 9.79 14.20
C LEU A 209 8.64 10.72 13.05
N SER A 210 9.92 10.72 12.65
CA SER A 210 10.37 11.58 11.57
C SER A 210 9.67 11.23 10.27
N PHE A 211 9.26 12.25 9.53
CA PHE A 211 8.80 12.13 8.15
C PHE A 211 9.75 12.96 7.28
N SER A 212 10.39 12.34 6.29
CA SER A 212 11.36 13.00 5.42
C SER A 212 10.73 14.20 4.70
N GLU A 213 11.41 15.36 4.71
CA GLU A 213 10.98 16.52 3.92
C GLU A 213 11.13 16.27 2.41
N ASP A 214 11.97 15.30 2.01
CA ASP A 214 12.11 14.88 0.60
C ASP A 214 10.97 13.94 0.15
N GLN A 215 10.22 13.36 1.09
CA GLN A 215 9.07 12.51 0.78
C GLN A 215 7.87 13.39 0.43
N THR A 216 7.37 13.26 -0.79
CA THR A 216 6.23 14.05 -1.25
C THR A 216 4.92 13.36 -0.88
N ILE A 217 3.97 14.10 -0.30
CA ILE A 217 2.57 13.70 -0.17
C ILE A 217 1.78 14.47 -1.24
N TYR A 218 1.24 13.78 -2.23
CA TYR A 218 0.47 14.40 -3.30
C TYR A 218 -1.03 14.22 -3.10
N LEU A 219 -1.75 15.32 -2.95
CA LEU A 219 -3.21 15.34 -2.84
C LEU A 219 -3.81 15.41 -4.24
N GLU A 220 -4.12 14.25 -4.81
CA GLU A 220 -4.56 14.12 -6.20
C GLU A 220 -6.05 14.46 -6.40
N SER A 221 -6.88 14.25 -5.38
CA SER A 221 -8.33 14.41 -5.44
C SER A 221 -8.83 15.52 -4.50
N PRO A 222 -9.97 16.18 -4.80
CA PRO A 222 -10.69 17.03 -3.85
C PRO A 222 -11.03 16.37 -2.50
N SER A 223 -11.18 15.04 -2.46
CA SER A 223 -11.49 14.29 -1.23
C SER A 223 -10.25 13.74 -0.50
N SER A 224 -9.05 14.04 -0.98
CA SER A 224 -7.79 13.66 -0.34
C SER A 224 -7.62 14.41 0.99
N ALA A 225 -7.02 13.75 1.98
CA ALA A 225 -6.79 14.37 3.28
C ALA A 225 -5.44 14.01 3.92
N ILE A 226 -4.90 14.94 4.70
CA ILE A 226 -3.79 14.72 5.65
C ILE A 226 -4.28 15.02 7.05
N ARG A 227 -4.07 14.06 7.96
CA ARG A 227 -4.32 14.23 9.40
C ARG A 227 -3.02 14.08 10.17
N VAL A 228 -2.67 15.08 10.97
CA VAL A 228 -1.49 15.02 11.85
C VAL A 228 -1.89 15.03 13.31
N GLU A 229 -1.40 14.06 14.07
CA GLU A 229 -1.54 14.06 15.53
C GLU A 229 -0.64 15.12 16.14
N ALA A 230 -1.25 16.21 16.61
CA ALA A 230 -0.56 17.33 17.23
C ALA A 230 -0.19 16.96 18.68
N LEU A 231 0.85 16.14 18.85
CA LEU A 231 1.29 15.60 20.14
C LEU A 231 2.65 16.14 20.58
N SER A 232 3.43 16.73 19.67
CA SER A 232 4.85 16.97 19.92
C SER A 232 5.47 18.07 19.03
N LEU A 233 6.77 17.92 18.74
CA LEU A 233 7.58 18.84 17.96
C LEU A 233 6.94 19.14 16.60
N SER A 234 7.14 20.38 16.15
CA SER A 234 6.74 20.80 14.82
C SER A 234 7.61 20.08 13.78
N GLN A 235 6.96 19.42 12.83
CA GLN A 235 7.59 18.88 11.63
C GLN A 235 7.12 19.65 10.39
N THR A 236 7.88 19.55 9.32
CA THR A 236 7.49 20.07 8.00
C THR A 236 7.22 18.90 7.07
N PHE A 237 6.04 18.88 6.46
CA PHE A 237 5.67 17.89 5.45
C PHE A 237 5.65 18.55 4.06
N THR A 238 6.29 17.92 3.07
CA THR A 238 6.20 18.38 1.68
C THR A 238 4.90 17.89 1.07
N VAL A 239 4.05 18.82 0.67
CA VAL A 239 2.70 18.54 0.17
C VAL A 239 2.51 19.19 -1.18
N GLU A 240 2.05 18.41 -2.15
CA GLU A 240 1.73 18.87 -3.49
C GLU A 240 0.23 18.70 -3.77
N GLY A 241 -0.32 19.52 -4.66
CA GLY A 241 -1.73 19.41 -5.06
C GLY A 241 -2.75 19.96 -4.05
N PHE A 242 -2.33 20.67 -2.99
CA PHE A 242 -3.28 21.26 -2.04
C PHE A 242 -4.19 22.30 -2.73
N GLY A 243 -5.51 22.06 -2.71
CA GLY A 243 -6.48 22.82 -3.49
C GLY A 243 -7.74 22.04 -3.82
N ASN A 244 -8.68 22.72 -4.48
CA ASN A 244 -9.98 22.17 -4.87
C ASN A 244 -10.77 21.54 -3.69
N GLY A 245 -10.56 22.04 -2.47
CA GLY A 245 -11.28 21.56 -1.27
C GLY A 245 -10.65 20.39 -0.53
N ASN A 246 -9.51 19.85 -0.98
CA ASN A 246 -8.79 18.83 -0.21
C ASN A 246 -8.28 19.37 1.12
N LEU A 247 -8.05 18.47 2.07
CA LEU A 247 -7.98 18.80 3.50
C LEU A 247 -6.59 18.57 4.09
N ILE A 248 -6.05 19.58 4.77
CA ILE A 248 -4.90 19.42 5.67
C ILE A 248 -5.35 19.80 7.07
N GLY A 249 -5.12 18.93 8.05
CA GLY A 249 -5.56 19.22 9.41
C GLY A 249 -4.82 18.46 10.51
N LEU A 250 -5.21 18.81 11.74
CA LEU A 250 -4.70 18.26 12.98
C LEU A 250 -5.75 17.38 13.67
N SER A 251 -5.29 16.58 14.63
CA SER A 251 -6.16 15.82 15.53
C SER A 251 -6.87 16.66 16.59
N LEU A 252 -6.49 17.93 16.72
CA LEU A 252 -7.03 18.89 17.67
C LEU A 252 -7.64 20.09 16.93
N PRO A 253 -8.65 20.77 17.51
CA PRO A 253 -9.15 22.02 16.97
C PRO A 253 -8.04 23.04 16.76
N LEU A 254 -8.08 23.75 15.64
CA LEU A 254 -7.19 24.87 15.43
C LEU A 254 -7.58 25.99 16.40
N ASN A 255 -6.56 26.66 16.93
CA ASN A 255 -6.69 27.77 17.86
C ASN A 255 -7.31 27.45 19.25
N LEU A 256 -6.96 26.29 19.84
CA LEU A 256 -7.45 25.87 21.17
C LEU A 256 -7.16 26.85 22.32
N ASP A 257 -6.03 27.56 22.29
CA ASP A 257 -5.48 28.18 23.51
C ASP A 257 -5.73 29.69 23.62
N THR A 258 -6.03 30.43 22.54
CA THR A 258 -6.27 31.89 22.64
C THR A 258 -7.06 32.48 21.46
N ILE A 259 -7.65 33.66 21.63
CA ILE A 259 -8.07 34.53 20.49
C ILE A 259 -6.83 35.16 19.78
N LEU A 260 -5.63 34.99 20.32
CA LEU A 260 -4.43 35.75 19.94
C LEU A 260 -3.62 35.11 18.81
N THR A 261 -3.73 33.79 18.63
CA THR A 261 -3.06 33.07 17.54
C THR A 261 -4.02 32.80 16.39
N LYS A 262 -3.57 33.00 15.14
CA LYS A 262 -4.38 32.61 13.99
C LYS A 262 -4.42 31.07 13.90
N PRO A 263 -5.55 30.46 13.51
CA PRO A 263 -5.65 29.00 13.35
C PRO A 263 -4.63 28.45 12.34
N TYR A 264 -4.25 29.27 11.36
CA TYR A 264 -3.17 28.98 10.43
C TYR A 264 -2.43 30.27 10.00
N VAL A 265 -1.23 30.09 9.46
CA VAL A 265 -0.45 31.16 8.81
C VAL A 265 0.18 30.59 7.54
N TYR A 266 -0.01 31.26 6.40
CA TYR A 266 0.68 30.94 5.16
C TYR A 266 1.78 31.97 4.88
N ASN A 267 3.01 31.51 4.70
CA ASN A 267 4.13 32.34 4.29
C ASN A 267 4.30 32.28 2.77
N ALA A 268 3.88 33.34 2.07
CA ALA A 268 3.94 33.40 0.61
C ALA A 268 5.37 33.39 0.03
N ALA A 269 6.39 33.73 0.82
CA ALA A 269 7.78 33.72 0.37
C ALA A 269 8.40 32.31 0.42
N THR A 270 8.04 31.51 1.44
CA THR A 270 8.57 30.15 1.60
C THR A 270 7.61 29.07 1.13
N GLY A 271 6.34 29.39 0.87
CA GLY A 271 5.31 28.41 0.53
C GLY A 271 4.86 27.51 1.68
N VAL A 272 5.16 27.89 2.94
CA VAL A 272 4.83 27.09 4.12
C VAL A 272 3.50 27.52 4.73
N LEU A 273 2.57 26.58 4.86
CA LEU A 273 1.36 26.67 5.66
C LEU A 273 1.60 26.06 7.04
N THR A 274 1.51 26.88 8.09
CA THR A 274 1.60 26.45 9.48
C THR A 274 0.20 26.37 10.08
N LEU A 275 -0.18 25.21 10.61
CA LEU A 275 -1.41 25.02 11.40
C LEU A 275 -1.11 25.12 12.89
N ASN A 276 -1.95 25.84 13.64
CA ASN A 276 -1.74 26.12 15.06
C ASN A 276 -2.90 25.60 15.91
N SER A 277 -2.57 24.77 16.91
CA SER A 277 -3.48 24.31 17.96
C SER A 277 -2.89 24.68 19.32
N GLY A 278 -2.94 25.97 19.65
CA GLY A 278 -2.28 26.51 20.84
C GLY A 278 -0.76 26.53 20.70
N LEU A 279 -0.04 25.87 21.61
CA LEU A 279 1.42 25.73 21.56
C LEU A 279 1.89 24.66 20.57
N LEU A 280 0.98 23.84 20.04
CA LEU A 280 1.28 22.75 19.13
C LEU A 280 1.10 23.23 17.70
N THR A 281 2.15 23.11 16.89
CA THR A 281 2.17 23.59 15.51
C THR A 281 2.73 22.53 14.57
N GLN A 282 2.21 22.48 13.35
CA GLN A 282 2.74 21.61 12.28
C GLN A 282 2.81 22.41 10.99
N ASN A 283 3.87 22.16 10.20
CA ASN A 283 4.16 22.89 8.98
C ASN A 283 3.93 22.00 7.76
N PHE A 284 3.40 22.61 6.70
CA PHE A 284 3.17 21.97 5.43
C PHE A 284 3.77 22.86 4.36
N HIS A 285 4.82 22.40 3.69
CA HIS A 285 5.37 23.08 2.53
C HIS A 285 4.48 22.76 1.34
N ILE A 286 3.53 23.65 1.05
CA ILE A 286 2.50 23.50 0.00
C ILE A 286 2.87 24.22 -1.31
N GLY A 287 4.01 24.92 -1.32
CA GLY A 287 4.47 25.75 -2.42
C GLY A 287 3.97 27.19 -2.40
N THR A 288 4.50 28.00 -3.30
CA THR A 288 4.17 29.44 -3.44
C THR A 288 2.95 29.68 -4.33
N GLY A 289 2.38 30.89 -4.28
CA GLY A 289 1.36 31.33 -5.24
C GLY A 289 -0.09 31.21 -4.79
N TYR A 290 -0.34 30.73 -3.56
CA TYR A 290 -1.68 30.65 -3.00
C TYR A 290 -2.22 32.04 -2.63
N ASN A 291 -3.49 32.29 -2.96
CA ASN A 291 -4.22 33.48 -2.51
C ASN A 291 -4.72 33.30 -1.05
N PRO A 292 -4.26 34.11 -0.07
CA PRO A 292 -4.65 33.98 1.33
C PRO A 292 -6.16 34.04 1.61
N ASN A 293 -6.95 34.66 0.73
CA ASN A 293 -8.41 34.80 0.91
C ASN A 293 -9.20 33.53 0.57
N LEU A 294 -8.56 32.51 0.00
CA LEU A 294 -9.20 31.25 -0.40
C LEU A 294 -8.95 30.10 0.60
N PHE A 295 -8.19 30.35 1.67
CA PHE A 295 -8.03 29.40 2.77
C PHE A 295 -9.20 29.51 3.74
N GLU A 296 -9.75 28.37 4.13
CA GLU A 296 -10.90 28.29 5.02
C GLU A 296 -10.66 27.26 6.12
N VAL A 297 -10.98 27.62 7.37
CA VAL A 297 -10.99 26.68 8.49
C VAL A 297 -12.30 25.93 8.48
N VAL A 298 -12.23 24.60 8.52
CA VAL A 298 -13.40 23.73 8.46
C VAL A 298 -13.43 22.73 9.60
N ASN A 299 -14.60 22.13 9.81
CA ASN A 299 -14.68 20.88 10.56
C ASN A 299 -14.02 19.79 9.72
N ALA A 300 -12.90 19.28 10.19
CA ALA A 300 -12.08 18.34 9.46
C ALA A 300 -12.72 16.95 9.52
N ASN A 301 -13.28 16.51 8.39
CA ASN A 301 -13.71 15.14 8.18
C ASN A 301 -12.65 14.41 7.36
N TYR A 302 -11.99 13.43 7.99
CA TYR A 302 -10.90 12.67 7.37
C TYR A 302 -11.37 11.35 6.74
N GLY A 303 -12.68 11.08 6.71
CA GLY A 303 -13.26 9.90 6.09
C GLY A 303 -13.15 8.61 6.92
N GLY A 304 -13.95 7.61 6.53
CA GLY A 304 -14.01 6.30 7.19
C GLY A 304 -14.40 6.39 8.67
N LEU A 305 -13.62 5.72 9.54
CA LEU A 305 -13.81 5.76 11.01
C LEU A 305 -12.97 6.86 11.71
N ILE A 306 -12.33 7.75 10.96
CA ILE A 306 -11.49 8.80 11.55
C ILE A 306 -12.40 9.93 12.02
N THR A 307 -12.38 10.20 13.33
CA THR A 307 -13.29 11.16 13.98
C THR A 307 -13.20 12.56 13.39
N ILE A 308 -14.36 13.21 13.22
CA ILE A 308 -14.44 14.61 12.83
C ILE A 308 -13.83 15.48 13.93
N VAL A 309 -12.97 16.42 13.54
CA VAL A 309 -12.38 17.40 14.45
C VAL A 309 -12.96 18.78 14.14
N LEU A 310 -13.70 19.35 15.08
CA LEU A 310 -14.30 20.67 14.91
C LEU A 310 -13.21 21.73 14.75
N ASN A 311 -13.32 22.55 13.70
CA ASN A 311 -12.29 23.52 13.30
C ASN A 311 -10.88 22.91 13.22
N GLY A 312 -10.76 21.61 12.91
CA GLY A 312 -9.51 20.87 12.99
C GLY A 312 -8.60 20.98 11.77
N GLY A 313 -9.05 21.63 10.70
CA GLY A 313 -8.30 21.65 9.44
C GLY A 313 -8.58 22.86 8.57
N VAL A 314 -7.81 22.95 7.50
CA VAL A 314 -7.84 24.00 6.51
C VAL A 314 -8.02 23.38 5.13
N ILE A 315 -8.90 23.97 4.34
CA ILE A 315 -9.02 23.70 2.90
C ILE A 315 -8.58 24.92 2.10
N TYR A 316 -8.27 24.70 0.83
CA TYR A 316 -8.08 25.76 -0.15
C TYR A 316 -9.15 25.66 -1.24
N ASN A 317 -9.99 26.69 -1.35
CA ASN A 317 -11.16 26.70 -2.22
C ASN A 317 -10.85 26.96 -3.71
N GLY A 318 -9.61 27.36 -4.03
CA GLY A 318 -9.13 27.50 -5.41
C GLY A 318 -8.39 26.26 -5.90
N PRO A 319 -8.02 26.20 -7.20
CA PRO A 319 -7.13 25.15 -7.69
C PRO A 319 -5.71 25.33 -7.14
N PRO A 320 -4.92 24.25 -7.00
CA PRO A 320 -3.51 24.36 -6.63
C PRO A 320 -2.78 25.28 -7.63
N PRO A 321 -1.93 26.23 -7.17
CA PRO A 321 -1.23 27.15 -8.06
C PRO A 321 -0.29 26.45 -9.06
N ALA A 322 0.35 25.36 -8.62
CA ALA A 322 1.10 24.47 -9.49
C ALA A 322 0.14 23.44 -10.10
N ALA A 323 0.14 23.34 -11.43
CA ALA A 323 -0.70 22.41 -12.16
C ALA A 323 0.01 21.08 -12.43
N GLY A 324 -0.75 19.99 -12.39
CA GLY A 324 -0.30 18.65 -12.74
C GLY A 324 0.30 17.86 -11.57
N ALA A 325 0.68 16.63 -11.86
CA ALA A 325 1.38 15.78 -10.89
C ALA A 325 2.82 16.27 -10.71
N PRO A 326 3.35 16.29 -9.47
CA PRO A 326 4.73 16.70 -9.23
C PRO A 326 5.71 15.64 -9.77
N ALA A 327 6.93 16.08 -10.12
CA ALA A 327 7.93 15.21 -10.77
C ALA A 327 8.35 13.99 -9.94
N ALA A 328 8.22 14.07 -8.61
CA ALA A 328 8.49 12.96 -7.69
C ALA A 328 7.42 11.86 -7.76
N CYS A 329 6.21 12.16 -8.26
CA CYS A 329 5.10 11.22 -8.30
C CYS A 329 4.94 10.62 -9.71
N GLN A 330 4.99 9.29 -9.77
CA GLN A 330 4.63 8.55 -10.97
C GLN A 330 3.10 8.38 -11.02
N PRO A 331 2.48 8.31 -12.21
CA PRO A 331 1.05 8.05 -12.33
C PRO A 331 0.65 6.75 -11.60
N CYS A 332 -0.47 6.79 -10.88
CA CYS A 332 -1.02 5.59 -10.28
C CYS A 332 -1.51 4.64 -11.36
N SER A 333 -0.97 3.42 -11.36
CA SER A 333 -1.33 2.39 -12.33
C SER A 333 -2.63 1.69 -11.92
N THR A 334 -3.43 1.28 -12.90
CA THR A 334 -4.65 0.50 -12.67
C THR A 334 -4.32 -0.89 -12.14
N PHE A 335 -5.23 -1.48 -11.36
CA PHE A 335 -5.07 -2.85 -10.88
C PHE A 335 -4.90 -3.83 -12.05
N PRO A 336 -3.84 -4.67 -12.06
CA PRO A 336 -3.59 -5.58 -13.17
C PRO A 336 -4.64 -6.70 -13.21
N GLU A 337 -5.04 -7.11 -14.41
CA GLU A 337 -5.86 -8.30 -14.60
C GLU A 337 -4.99 -9.55 -14.39
N ALA A 338 -5.43 -10.45 -13.50
CA ALA A 338 -4.70 -11.68 -13.23
C ALA A 338 -4.90 -12.68 -14.38
N PRO A 339 -3.82 -13.35 -14.87
CA PRO A 339 -3.93 -14.39 -15.88
C PRO A 339 -4.96 -15.46 -15.51
N GLY A 340 -5.81 -15.82 -16.47
CA GLY A 340 -6.91 -16.77 -16.24
C GLY A 340 -8.18 -16.20 -15.60
N THR A 341 -8.25 -14.89 -15.30
CA THR A 341 -9.51 -14.29 -14.78
C THR A 341 -10.43 -13.73 -15.89
N SER A 342 -9.91 -13.56 -17.11
CA SER A 342 -10.68 -13.17 -18.29
C SER A 342 -11.68 -14.25 -18.71
N THR A 343 -12.90 -13.88 -19.07
CA THR A 343 -13.94 -14.78 -19.61
C THR A 343 -13.77 -15.12 -21.10
N THR A 344 -12.68 -14.69 -21.75
CA THR A 344 -12.42 -15.03 -23.15
C THR A 344 -12.11 -16.51 -23.30
N SER A 345 -13.16 -17.28 -23.57
CA SER A 345 -13.09 -18.69 -23.89
C SER A 345 -12.20 -18.88 -25.11
N SER A 346 -10.98 -19.34 -24.92
CA SER A 346 -10.19 -19.89 -26.03
C SER A 346 -10.83 -21.21 -26.41
N ALA A 347 -11.80 -21.16 -27.32
CA ALA A 347 -12.32 -22.32 -28.01
C ALA A 347 -11.20 -22.85 -28.92
N SER A 348 -10.33 -23.70 -28.36
CA SER A 348 -9.40 -24.50 -29.14
C SER A 348 -10.23 -25.39 -30.07
N SER A 349 -10.25 -25.04 -31.36
CA SER A 349 -10.83 -25.87 -32.40
C SER A 349 -9.98 -27.14 -32.52
N SER A 350 -10.48 -28.24 -31.97
CA SER A 350 -9.94 -29.57 -32.21
C SER A 350 -10.28 -29.98 -33.65
N SER A 351 -9.31 -29.91 -34.55
CA SER A 351 -9.40 -30.57 -35.85
C SER A 351 -9.29 -32.08 -35.63
N THR A 352 -10.43 -32.76 -35.66
CA THR A 352 -10.51 -34.23 -35.64
C THR A 352 -9.89 -34.80 -36.92
N ALA A 353 -8.81 -35.58 -36.77
CA ALA A 353 -8.25 -36.37 -37.85
C ALA A 353 -9.18 -37.56 -38.21
N PRO A 354 -9.29 -37.98 -39.48
CA PRO A 354 -10.14 -39.11 -39.86
C PRO A 354 -9.52 -40.45 -39.42
N PRO A 355 -10.32 -41.45 -39.02
CA PRO A 355 -9.81 -42.75 -38.62
C PRO A 355 -9.35 -43.57 -39.85
N SER A 356 -8.17 -44.17 -39.71
CA SER A 356 -7.58 -45.15 -40.62
C SER A 356 -8.40 -46.45 -40.64
N SER A 357 -8.90 -46.82 -41.82
CA SER A 357 -9.48 -48.14 -42.09
C SER A 357 -8.39 -49.08 -42.61
N SER A 358 -8.09 -50.12 -41.84
CA SER A 358 -7.34 -51.29 -42.29
C SER A 358 -8.32 -52.47 -42.44
N ALA A 359 -8.36 -53.06 -43.62
CA ALA A 359 -8.97 -54.37 -43.86
C ALA A 359 -8.10 -55.19 -44.84
N PRO A 360 -8.16 -56.54 -44.77
CA PRO A 360 -7.02 -57.41 -45.07
C PRO A 360 -7.01 -57.97 -46.50
N THR A 361 -5.84 -58.48 -46.88
CA THR A 361 -5.52 -59.29 -48.06
C THR A 361 -6.43 -60.50 -48.29
N SER A 362 -6.85 -60.72 -49.53
CA SER A 362 -7.11 -62.06 -50.09
C SER A 362 -6.96 -62.10 -51.63
N ILE A 363 -6.27 -63.17 -52.07
CA ILE A 363 -5.91 -63.69 -53.41
C ILE A 363 -4.81 -62.96 -54.18
#